data_AF-A0A0G0EHM2-F1
#
_entry.id   AF-A0A0G0EHM2-F1
#
_cell.length_a   1.000
_cell.length_b   1.000
_cell.length_c   1.000
_cell.angle_alpha   90.00
_cell.angle_beta   90.00
_cell.angle_gamma   90.00
#
_symmetry.space_group_name_H-M   'P 1'
#
loop_
_entity.id
_entity.type
_entity.pdbx_description
1 polymer ?
#
loop_
_entity_poly.entity_id
_entity_poly.type
_entity_poly.pdbx_seq_one_letter_code
_entity_poly.pdbx_strand_id
1 'polypeptide(L)'
;MLNTFIIFMFLVIGGVLLEVLISQAHYLVTKKHIKKYHFSFSRYFFLLLFPLIAAALVALQVGPTLFKIFIAFALVGTFFEWLIGFSYHMVVGQRLWTYHRLGLNGYTSILSIPLWGLAGALFYLLTKIFV
;
A
#
# COMPACT_ATOMS: atom_id res chain seq x y z
N MET A 1 12.97 -10.72 15.24
CA MET A 1 12.07 -10.47 14.08
C MET A 1 10.63 -10.18 14.49
N LEU A 2 10.13 -10.74 15.61
CA LEU A 2 8.83 -10.34 16.15
C LEU A 2 8.73 -8.82 16.45
N ASN A 3 9.76 -8.23 17.08
CA ASN A 3 9.77 -6.80 17.40
C ASN A 3 9.71 -5.91 16.14
N THR A 4 10.47 -6.24 15.08
CA THR A 4 10.46 -5.50 13.82
C THR A 4 9.10 -5.59 13.12
N PHE A 5 8.46 -6.76 13.16
CA PHE A 5 7.10 -6.93 12.66
C PHE A 5 6.08 -6.10 13.47
N ILE A 6 6.16 -6.12 14.80
CA ILE A 6 5.27 -5.32 15.66
C ILE A 6 5.44 -3.82 15.37
N ILE A 7 6.68 -3.33 15.23
CA ILE A 7 6.95 -1.93 14.85
C ILE A 7 6.31 -1.61 13.50
N PHE A 8 6.47 -2.48 12.51
CA PHE A 8 5.86 -2.31 11.19
C PHE A 8 4.34 -2.18 11.29
N MET A 9 3.69 -3.14 11.95
CA MET A 9 2.23 -3.17 12.11
C MET A 9 1.72 -1.99 12.92
N PHE A 10 2.41 -1.62 14.00
CA PHE A 10 2.04 -0.48 14.84
C PHE A 10 2.04 0.82 14.05
N LEU A 11 3.05 1.07 13.22
CA LEU A 11 3.11 2.28 12.39
C LEU A 11 2.04 2.28 11.30
N VAL A 12 1.80 1.14 10.63
CA VAL A 12 0.75 1.04 9.60
C VAL A 12 -0.63 1.29 10.21
N ILE A 13 -0.97 0.58 11.29
CA ILE A 13 -2.26 0.71 11.98
C ILE A 13 -2.39 2.12 12.59
N GLY A 14 -1.33 2.60 13.24
CA GLY A 14 -1.28 3.93 13.85
C GLY A 14 -1.51 5.05 12.83
N GLY A 15 -0.95 4.95 11.62
CA GLY A 15 -1.19 5.91 10.54
C GLY A 15 -2.65 5.95 10.09
N VAL A 16 -3.29 4.78 9.99
CA VAL A 16 -4.73 4.69 9.65
C VAL A 16 -5.59 5.26 10.78
N LEU A 17 -5.29 4.93 12.04
CA LEU A 17 -6.00 5.49 13.19
C LEU A 17 -5.84 7.01 13.26
N LEU A 18 -4.66 7.54 12.94
CA LEU A 18 -4.43 8.97 12.88
C LEU A 18 -5.27 9.64 11.77
N GLU A 19 -5.42 9.01 10.59
CA GLU A 19 -6.32 9.52 9.55
C GLU A 19 -7.77 9.65 10.04
N VAL A 20 -8.23 8.64 10.79
CA VAL A 20 -9.57 8.61 11.37
C VAL A 20 -9.74 9.72 12.40
N LEU A 21 -8.76 9.89 13.30
CA LEU A 21 -8.79 10.95 14.32
C LEU A 21 -8.76 12.35 13.69
N ILE A 22 -7.90 12.59 12.70
CA ILE A 22 -7.86 13.87 11.96
C ILE A 22 -9.21 14.14 11.29
N SER A 23 -9.79 13.12 10.66
CA SER A 23 -11.09 13.24 10.00
C SER A 23 -12.22 13.57 10.99
N GLN A 24 -12.21 12.96 12.17
CA GLN A 24 -13.16 13.24 13.24
C GLN A 24 -12.97 14.65 13.82
N ALA A 25 -11.73 15.05 14.11
CA ALA A 25 -11.42 16.39 14.61
C ALA A 25 -11.86 17.47 13.62
N HIS A 26 -11.57 17.28 12.32
CA HIS A 26 -12.04 18.17 11.26
C HIS A 26 -13.57 18.30 11.25
N TYR A 27 -14.30 17.18 11.39
CA TYR A 27 -15.75 17.20 11.47
C TYR A 27 -16.26 17.94 12.71
N LEU A 28 -15.62 17.75 13.88
CA LEU A 28 -16.03 18.43 15.11
C LEU A 28 -15.93 19.96 14.99
N VAL A 29 -14.88 20.46 14.32
CA VAL A 29 -14.63 21.89 14.09
C VAL A 29 -15.49 22.47 12.97
N THR A 30 -15.55 21.81 11.81
CA THR A 30 -16.18 22.37 10.60
C THR A 30 -17.64 21.96 10.41
N LYS A 31 -18.12 20.96 11.15
CA LYS A 31 -19.40 20.26 10.94
C LYS A 31 -19.58 19.69 9.52
N LYS A 32 -18.48 19.52 8.78
CA LYS A 32 -18.48 18.98 7.41
C LYS A 32 -17.66 17.70 7.35
N HIS A 33 -18.22 16.68 6.72
CA HIS A 33 -17.50 15.44 6.46
C HIS A 33 -16.48 15.63 5.32
N ILE A 34 -15.28 15.08 5.49
CA ILE A 34 -14.30 14.98 4.42
C ILE A 34 -14.85 14.02 3.36
N LYS A 35 -14.80 14.41 2.08
CA LYS A 35 -15.25 13.57 0.96
C LYS A 35 -14.34 12.35 0.83
N LYS A 36 -14.83 11.17 1.25
CA LYS A 36 -14.05 9.91 1.22
C LYS A 36 -14.10 9.17 -0.11
N TYR A 37 -15.15 9.41 -0.91
CA TYR A 37 -15.43 8.65 -2.14
C TYR A 37 -14.69 9.17 -3.38
N HIS A 38 -14.03 10.32 -3.28
CA HIS A 38 -13.21 10.84 -4.37
C HIS A 38 -11.73 10.68 -4.06
N PHE A 39 -10.98 10.22 -5.05
CA PHE A 39 -9.53 10.13 -4.97
C PHE A 39 -8.93 11.53 -4.73
N SER A 40 -8.06 11.61 -3.73
CA SER A 40 -7.25 12.79 -3.43
C SER A 40 -5.80 12.36 -3.27
N PHE A 41 -4.90 12.99 -4.03
CA PHE A 41 -3.47 12.71 -3.95
C PHE A 41 -2.93 12.92 -2.54
N SER A 42 -3.34 14.01 -1.86
CA SER A 42 -2.90 14.30 -0.49
C SER A 42 -3.29 13.18 0.47
N ARG A 43 -4.52 12.66 0.36
CA ARG A 43 -4.99 11.54 1.20
C ARG A 43 -4.26 10.24 0.87
N TYR A 44 -4.04 9.97 -0.41
CA TYR A 44 -3.27 8.81 -0.86
C TYR A 44 -1.84 8.83 -0.31
N PHE A 45 -1.12 9.95 -0.44
CA PHE A 45 0.22 10.09 0.11
C PHE A 45 0.23 10.00 1.63
N PHE A 46 -0.76 10.58 2.32
CA PHE A 46 -0.90 10.45 3.76
C PHE A 46 -1.02 8.99 4.20
N LEU A 47 -1.88 8.21 3.54
CA LEU A 47 -2.10 6.80 3.87
C LEU A 47 -0.88 5.92 3.54
N LEU A 48 -0.06 6.32 2.57
CA LEU A 48 1.20 5.65 2.25
C LEU A 48 2.37 6.05 3.13
N LEU A 49 2.36 7.26 3.68
CA LEU A 49 3.49 7.83 4.40
C LEU A 49 3.92 6.94 5.56
N PHE A 50 2.97 6.55 6.42
CA PHE A 50 3.27 5.74 7.60
C PHE A 50 3.77 4.32 7.24
N PRO A 51 3.13 3.56 6.35
CA PRO A 51 3.68 2.30 5.86
C PRO A 51 5.08 2.42 5.24
N LEU A 52 5.36 3.47 4.46
CA LEU A 52 6.67 3.67 3.84
C LEU A 52 7.74 4.01 4.88
N ILE A 53 7.42 4.85 5.87
CA ILE A 53 8.31 5.12 7.01
C ILE A 53 8.56 3.82 7.79
N ALA A 54 7.52 3.01 8.02
CA ALA A 54 7.65 1.72 8.69
C ALA A 54 8.58 0.77 7.94
N ALA A 55 8.40 0.64 6.62
CA ALA A 55 9.28 -0.17 5.78
C ALA A 55 10.72 0.33 5.81
N ALA A 56 10.94 1.65 5.75
CA ALA A 56 12.27 2.25 5.81
C ALA A 56 12.96 2.01 7.16
N LEU A 57 12.27 2.26 8.29
CA LEU A 57 12.82 2.05 9.63
C LEU A 57 13.14 0.57 9.89
N VAL A 58 12.29 -0.33 9.43
CA VAL A 58 12.55 -1.77 9.56
C VAL A 58 13.65 -2.23 8.61
N ALA A 59 13.78 -1.63 7.42
CA ALA A 59 14.91 -1.91 6.52
C ALA A 59 16.26 -1.52 7.13
N LEU A 60 16.32 -0.47 7.95
CA LEU A 60 17.54 -0.12 8.68
C LEU A 60 17.95 -1.19 9.71
N GLN A 61 16.99 -1.93 10.26
CA GLN A 61 17.25 -3.00 11.24
C GLN A 61 17.50 -4.36 10.59
N VAL A 62 16.77 -4.67 9.51
CA VAL A 62 16.85 -5.94 8.78
C VAL A 62 18.00 -5.94 7.76
N GLY A 63 18.42 -4.76 7.32
CA GLY A 63 19.43 -4.58 6.29
C GLY A 63 18.86 -4.51 4.86
N PRO A 64 19.74 -4.46 3.84
CA PRO A 64 19.38 -4.18 2.45
C PRO A 64 18.48 -5.26 1.82
N THR A 65 18.39 -6.45 2.43
CA THR A 65 17.51 -7.53 1.98
C THR A 65 16.04 -7.09 1.93
N LEU A 66 15.56 -6.36 2.94
CA LEU A 66 14.15 -5.91 2.95
C LEU A 66 13.87 -4.95 1.80
N PHE A 67 14.81 -4.05 1.49
CA PHE A 67 14.70 -3.13 0.38
C PHE A 67 14.68 -3.85 -0.97
N LYS A 68 15.55 -4.86 -1.16
CA LYS A 68 15.53 -5.71 -2.37
C LYS A 68 14.19 -6.41 -2.54
N ILE A 69 13.62 -6.93 -1.46
CA ILE A 69 12.31 -7.59 -1.49
C ILE A 69 11.20 -6.60 -1.80
N PHE A 70 11.22 -5.42 -1.19
CA PHE A 70 10.28 -4.34 -1.49
C PHE A 70 10.27 -4.02 -2.99
N ILE A 71 11.46 -3.79 -3.58
CA ILE A 71 11.57 -3.46 -5.01
C ILE A 71 11.14 -4.64 -5.88
N ALA A 72 11.55 -5.86 -5.54
CA ALA A 72 11.16 -7.05 -6.29
C ALA A 72 9.64 -7.23 -6.31
N PHE A 73 8.98 -7.13 -5.15
CA PHE A 73 7.52 -7.23 -5.07
C PHE A 73 6.81 -6.06 -5.73
N ALA A 74 7.33 -4.84 -5.63
CA ALA A 74 6.76 -3.68 -6.32
C ALA A 74 6.70 -3.91 -7.84
N LEU A 75 7.79 -4.42 -8.43
CA LEU A 75 7.85 -4.69 -9.87
C LEU A 75 7.03 -5.92 -10.26
N VAL A 76 7.25 -7.05 -9.58
CA VAL A 76 6.61 -8.34 -9.90
C VAL A 76 5.11 -8.28 -9.62
N GLY A 77 4.70 -7.66 -8.51
CA GLY A 77 3.30 -7.47 -8.15
C GLY A 77 2.55 -6.60 -9.15
N THR A 78 3.12 -5.46 -9.55
CA THR A 78 2.53 -4.60 -10.60
C THR A 78 2.46 -5.32 -11.95
N PHE A 79 3.51 -6.07 -12.32
CA PHE A 79 3.50 -6.85 -13.56
C PHE A 79 2.41 -7.94 -13.55
N PHE A 80 2.29 -8.70 -12.46
CA PHE A 80 1.25 -9.73 -12.36
C PHE A 80 -0.14 -9.14 -12.26
N GLU A 81 -0.32 -8.01 -11.56
CA GLU A 81 -1.59 -7.30 -11.54
C GLU A 81 -2.01 -6.93 -12.97
N TRP A 82 -1.09 -6.35 -13.75
CA TRP A 82 -1.38 -6.05 -15.15
C TRP A 82 -1.71 -7.31 -15.96
N LEU A 83 -0.89 -8.37 -15.83
CA LEU A 83 -1.04 -9.60 -16.61
C LEU A 83 -2.35 -10.33 -16.28
N ILE A 84 -2.71 -10.42 -15.01
CA ILE A 84 -3.97 -11.04 -14.55
C ILE A 84 -5.15 -10.23 -15.05
N GLY A 85 -5.13 -8.90 -14.87
CA GLY A 85 -6.20 -8.02 -15.35
C GLY A 85 -6.39 -8.12 -16.87
N PHE A 86 -5.29 -8.16 -17.62
CA PHE A 86 -5.30 -8.32 -19.08
C PHE A 86 -5.84 -9.70 -19.49
N SER A 87 -5.30 -10.77 -18.90
CA SER A 87 -5.68 -12.14 -19.24
C SER A 87 -7.16 -12.39 -18.94
N TYR A 88 -7.65 -11.90 -17.80
CA TYR A 88 -9.06 -11.97 -17.45
C TYR A 88 -9.93 -11.27 -18.49
N HIS A 89 -9.55 -10.07 -18.91
CA HIS A 89 -10.30 -9.32 -19.92
C HIS A 89 -10.34 -10.04 -21.27
N MET A 90 -9.24 -10.67 -21.68
CA MET A 90 -9.19 -11.47 -22.92
C MET A 90 -10.09 -12.71 -22.87
N VAL A 91 -10.21 -13.36 -21.71
CA VAL A 91 -11.00 -14.60 -21.56
C VAL A 91 -12.49 -14.30 -21.36
N VAL A 92 -12.83 -13.32 -20.53
CA VAL A 92 -14.21 -13.05 -20.10
C VAL A 92 -14.87 -11.96 -20.93
N GLY A 93 -14.10 -11.15 -21.65
CA GLY A 93 -14.60 -9.99 -22.39
C GLY A 93 -15.00 -8.80 -21.50
N GLN A 94 -14.74 -8.87 -20.20
CA GLN A 94 -14.98 -7.80 -19.23
C GLN A 94 -13.75 -7.59 -18.34
N ARG A 95 -13.52 -6.34 -17.90
CA ARG A 95 -12.40 -6.03 -17.01
C ARG A 95 -12.72 -6.38 -15.56
N LEU A 96 -11.80 -7.07 -14.88
CA LEU A 96 -11.96 -7.44 -13.46
C LEU A 96 -11.93 -6.22 -12.52
N TRP A 97 -11.09 -5.24 -12.86
CA TRP A 97 -11.04 -3.93 -12.24
C TRP A 97 -10.66 -2.90 -13.29
N THR A 98 -10.84 -1.61 -12.99
CA THR A 98 -10.39 -0.52 -13.87
C THR A 98 -9.76 0.59 -13.04
N TYR A 99 -8.49 0.87 -13.36
CA TYR A 99 -7.78 1.99 -12.77
C TYR A 99 -7.95 3.25 -13.63
N HIS A 100 -8.54 4.29 -13.04
CA HIS A 100 -8.76 5.58 -13.72
C HIS A 100 -7.59 6.57 -13.57
N ARG A 101 -6.77 6.44 -12.53
CA ARG A 101 -5.69 7.40 -12.21
C ARG A 101 -4.34 6.72 -12.41
N LEU A 102 -3.49 7.35 -13.23
CA LEU A 102 -2.17 6.83 -13.62
C LEU A 102 -2.21 5.35 -14.01
N GLY A 103 -3.31 4.95 -14.68
CA GLY A 103 -3.58 3.57 -15.05
C GLY A 103 -2.79 3.17 -16.29
N LEU A 104 -2.19 1.98 -16.29
CA LEU A 104 -1.57 1.37 -17.46
C LEU A 104 -2.61 0.50 -18.17
N ASN A 105 -3.17 1.03 -19.25
CA ASN A 105 -4.28 0.43 -20.03
C ASN A 105 -5.53 0.06 -19.19
N GLY A 106 -5.63 0.59 -17.97
CA GLY A 106 -6.70 0.31 -17.01
C GLY A 106 -6.50 -0.96 -16.17
N TYR A 107 -5.46 -1.77 -16.39
CA TYR A 107 -5.25 -3.06 -15.68
C TYR A 107 -4.34 -2.95 -14.45
N THR A 108 -3.54 -1.90 -14.31
CA THR A 108 -2.80 -1.59 -13.09
C THR A 108 -2.64 -0.07 -12.99
N SER A 109 -2.08 0.44 -11.90
CA SER A 109 -1.77 1.86 -11.72
C SER A 109 -0.34 2.02 -11.22
N ILE A 110 0.32 3.10 -11.62
CA ILE A 110 1.60 3.51 -11.01
C ILE A 110 1.44 3.70 -9.48
N LEU A 111 0.23 4.02 -9.03
CA LEU A 111 -0.12 4.16 -7.62
C LEU A 111 -0.18 2.82 -6.87
N SER A 112 -0.28 1.67 -7.55
CA SER A 112 -0.24 0.37 -6.85
C SER A 112 1.18 -0.14 -6.60
N ILE A 113 2.19 0.38 -7.32
CA ILE A 113 3.60 -0.02 -7.18
C ILE A 113 4.09 0.01 -5.71
N PRO A 114 3.96 1.12 -4.96
CA PRO A 114 4.41 1.15 -3.57
C PRO A 114 3.59 0.20 -2.67
N LEU A 115 2.31 -0.04 -2.97
CA LEU A 115 1.47 -0.96 -2.21
C LEU A 115 1.97 -2.40 -2.35
N TRP A 116 2.35 -2.81 -3.57
CA TRP A 116 2.95 -4.12 -3.81
C TRP A 116 4.29 -4.28 -3.10
N GLY A 117 5.14 -3.25 -3.09
CA GLY A 117 6.39 -3.27 -2.33
C GLY A 117 6.16 -3.43 -0.82
N LEU A 118 5.17 -2.70 -0.27
CA LEU A 118 4.78 -2.83 1.14
C LEU A 118 4.24 -4.22 1.47
N ALA A 119 3.47 -4.84 0.57
CA ALA A 119 3.02 -6.21 0.73
C ALA A 119 4.20 -7.20 0.76
N GLY A 120 5.20 -6.99 -0.09
CA GLY A 120 6.44 -7.78 -0.06
C GLY A 120 7.21 -7.66 1.25
N ALA A 121 7.34 -6.43 1.77
CA ALA A 121 7.96 -6.20 3.08
C ALA A 121 7.19 -6.92 4.20
N LEU A 122 5.85 -6.83 4.19
CA LEU A 122 4.99 -7.52 5.14
C LEU A 122 5.17 -9.04 5.08
N PHE A 123 5.12 -9.64 3.88
CA PHE A 123 5.29 -11.09 3.72
C PHE A 123 6.65 -11.55 4.21
N TYR A 124 7.73 -10.84 3.87
CA TYR A 124 9.06 -11.19 4.37
C TYR A 124 9.11 -11.16 5.89
N LEU A 125 8.59 -10.10 6.52
CA LEU A 125 8.55 -10.01 7.98
C LEU A 125 7.74 -11.15 8.58
N LEU A 126 6.60 -11.50 7.99
CA LEU A 126 5.79 -12.66 8.40
C LEU A 126 6.60 -13.96 8.36
N THR A 127 7.28 -14.25 7.25
CA THR A 127 8.06 -15.50 7.12
C THR A 127 9.16 -15.61 8.17
N LYS A 128 9.68 -14.48 8.66
CA LYS A 128 10.73 -14.41 9.68
C LYS A 128 10.22 -14.47 11.11
N ILE A 129 8.90 -14.55 11.31
CA ILE A 129 8.29 -14.81 12.63
C ILE A 129 8.15 -16.32 12.86
N PHE A 130 7.79 -17.05 11.80
CA PHE A 130 7.50 -18.49 11.88
C PHE A 130 8.72 -19.39 11.65
N VAL A 131 9.84 -18.81 11.21
CA VAL A 131 11.12 -19.48 10.97
C VAL A 131 12.16 -18.87 11.89
#